data_AF-A0A5C5XTZ8-F1
#
_entry.id   AF-A0A5C5XTZ8-F1
#
_cell.length_a   1.000
_cell.length_b   1.000
_cell.length_c   1.000
_cell.angle_alpha   90.00
_cell.angle_beta   90.00
_cell.angle_gamma   90.00
#
_symmetry.space_group_name_H-M   'P 1'
#
loop_
_entity.id
_entity.type
_entity.pdbx_description
1 polymer ?
#
loop_
_entity_poly.entity_id
_entity_poly.type
_entity_poly.pdbx_seq_one_letter_code
_entity_poly.pdbx_strand_id
1 'polypeptide(L)'
;MSISQDVCEVVRRYGYDTLLVPRVAQAIGPAKTEMGAELIRQTMEFLEVQQSRCHASLGKLPGVSEVIESLFGKGKRLEGQQSRSGFTAQLLAMAACVVNITEELIGEAFASVSTASVSDWQTEKLGPSVQSHRCRDLGRKRCQEPAHEKKRVKPSSAKD
;
A
#
# COMPACT_ATOMS: atom_id res chain seq x y z
N MET A 1 21.92 13.03 19.10
CA MET A 1 21.61 11.79 18.37
C MET A 1 22.64 11.62 17.25
N SER A 2 22.69 10.46 16.59
CA SER A 2 23.61 10.21 15.46
C SER A 2 23.00 10.80 14.18
N ILE A 3 23.83 11.36 13.28
CA ILE A 3 23.40 11.94 11.99
C ILE A 3 22.44 11.00 11.24
N SER A 4 22.79 9.72 11.16
CA SER A 4 21.98 8.72 10.47
C SER A 4 20.61 8.51 11.13
N GLN A 5 20.53 8.64 12.45
CA GLN A 5 19.27 8.49 13.19
C GLN A 5 18.34 9.68 12.94
N ASP A 6 18.89 10.89 12.95
CA ASP A 6 18.14 12.12 12.69
C ASP A 6 17.57 12.12 11.26
N VAL A 7 18.39 11.73 10.27
CA VAL A 7 17.97 11.58 8.87
C VAL A 7 16.84 10.54 8.76
N CYS A 8 17.03 9.34 9.32
CA CYS A 8 16.04 8.27 9.28
C CYS A 8 14.72 8.67 9.96
N GLU A 9 14.77 9.42 11.07
CA GLU A 9 13.56 9.88 11.76
C GLU A 9 12.76 10.85 10.88
N VAL A 10 13.43 11.80 10.23
CA VAL A 10 12.78 12.75 9.32
C VAL A 10 12.17 12.00 8.12
N VAL A 11 12.93 11.11 7.47
CA VAL A 11 12.44 10.34 6.31
C VAL A 11 11.28 9.42 6.70
N ARG A 12 11.32 8.78 7.88
CA ARG A 12 10.21 7.92 8.35
C ARG A 12 8.94 8.70 8.64
N ARG A 13 9.06 9.90 9.21
CA ARG A 13 7.92 10.72 9.61
C ARG A 13 7.31 11.50 8.44
N TYR A 14 8.17 12.04 7.59
CA TYR A 14 7.78 12.96 6.51
C TYR A 14 7.94 12.37 5.12
N GLY A 15 8.43 11.14 4.98
CA GLY A 15 8.61 10.54 3.65
C GLY A 15 9.47 11.41 2.74
N TYR A 16 9.24 11.29 1.43
CA TYR A 16 9.80 12.19 0.45
C TYR A 16 8.75 13.22 0.02
N ASP A 17 9.01 14.48 0.34
CA ASP A 17 8.22 15.64 -0.07
C ASP A 17 9.16 16.78 -0.49
N THR A 18 8.59 17.91 -0.95
CA THR A 18 9.36 19.08 -1.37
C THR A 18 10.14 19.77 -0.24
N LEU A 19 9.86 19.41 1.02
CA LEU A 19 10.47 19.99 2.22
C LEU A 19 11.44 19.02 2.90
N LEU A 20 11.74 17.87 2.30
CA LEU A 20 12.58 16.84 2.92
C LEU A 20 13.99 17.37 3.21
N VAL A 21 14.68 17.87 2.19
CA VAL A 21 16.05 18.41 2.31
C VAL A 21 16.16 19.50 3.38
N PRO A 22 15.32 20.55 3.41
CA PRO A 22 15.40 21.57 4.46
C PRO A 22 15.06 21.02 5.86
N ARG A 23 14.13 20.06 5.99
CA ARG A 23 13.83 19.41 7.27
C ARG A 23 15.02 18.60 7.79
N VAL A 24 15.69 17.84 6.91
CA VAL A 24 16.88 17.08 7.27
C VAL A 24 18.01 18.01 7.68
N ALA A 25 18.26 19.09 6.90
CA ALA A 25 19.27 20.09 7.23
C ALA A 25 19.03 20.75 8.61
N GLN A 26 17.76 20.98 8.98
CA GLN A 26 17.40 21.51 10.29
C GLN A 26 17.56 20.49 11.42
N ALA A 27 17.31 19.20 11.14
CA ALA A 27 17.39 18.14 12.13
C ALA A 27 18.82 17.70 12.44
N ILE A 28 19.72 17.71 11.44
CA ILE A 28 21.11 17.31 11.64
C ILE A 28 21.92 18.45 12.28
N GLY A 29 22.64 18.12 13.35
CA GLY A 29 23.61 19.04 13.95
C GLY A 29 24.88 19.22 13.10
N PRO A 30 25.74 20.21 13.43
CA PRO A 30 26.99 20.42 12.71
C PRO A 30 27.93 19.20 12.83
N ALA A 31 28.69 18.92 11.78
CA ALA A 31 29.70 17.89 11.78
C ALA A 31 30.80 18.20 12.81
N LYS A 32 31.18 17.19 13.59
CA LYS A 32 32.29 17.27 14.55
C LYS A 32 33.63 16.85 13.97
N THR A 33 33.61 16.18 12.81
CA THR A 33 34.77 15.63 12.12
C THR A 33 34.63 15.83 10.62
N GLU A 34 35.74 15.80 9.90
CA GLU A 34 35.76 15.88 8.43
C GLU A 34 34.97 14.73 7.80
N MET A 35 35.14 13.51 8.31
CA MET A 35 34.34 12.35 7.86
C MET A 35 32.83 12.56 8.09
N GLY A 36 32.44 13.20 9.19
CA GLY A 36 31.05 13.54 9.46
C GLY A 36 30.51 14.58 8.47
N ALA A 37 31.33 15.56 8.09
CA ALA A 37 30.97 16.56 7.10
C ALA A 37 30.77 15.92 5.72
N GLU A 38 31.65 15.00 5.32
CA GLU A 38 31.53 14.28 4.06
C GLU A 38 30.30 13.36 4.04
N LEU A 39 30.01 12.66 5.16
CA LEU A 39 28.78 11.86 5.27
C LEU A 39 27.52 12.72 5.12
N ILE A 40 27.48 13.89 5.77
CA ILE A 40 26.36 14.84 5.62
C ILE A 40 26.23 15.25 4.16
N ARG A 41 27.34 15.65 3.51
CA ARG A 41 27.35 16.07 2.11
C ARG A 41 26.76 15.01 1.18
N GLN A 42 27.26 13.77 1.28
CA GLN A 42 26.78 12.64 0.47
C GLN A 42 25.31 12.31 0.74
N THR A 43 24.89 12.38 2.00
CA THR A 43 23.50 12.12 2.38
C THR A 43 22.58 13.19 1.80
N MET A 44 22.95 14.46 1.90
CA MET A 44 22.15 15.57 1.35
C MET A 44 22.05 15.48 -0.17
N GLU A 45 23.16 15.20 -0.87
CA GLU A 45 23.17 14.97 -2.32
C GLU A 45 22.24 13.82 -2.72
N PHE A 46 22.29 12.70 -1.99
CA PHE A 46 21.37 11.58 -2.22
C PHE A 46 19.90 11.98 -2.02
N LEU A 47 19.59 12.71 -0.95
CA LEU A 47 18.23 13.12 -0.64
C LEU A 47 17.69 14.13 -1.66
N GLU A 48 18.51 15.02 -2.18
CA GLU A 48 18.13 15.94 -3.26
C GLU A 48 17.74 15.17 -4.52
N VAL A 49 18.54 14.16 -4.90
CA VAL A 49 18.20 13.28 -6.04
C VAL A 49 16.90 12.53 -5.79
N GLN A 50 16.67 11.97 -4.60
CA GLN A 50 15.41 11.28 -4.32
C GLN A 50 14.22 12.24 -4.26
N GLN A 51 14.40 13.44 -3.70
CA GLN A 51 13.37 14.48 -3.66
C GLN A 51 13.00 14.93 -5.07
N SER A 52 13.96 15.02 -6.00
CA SER A 52 13.69 15.41 -7.40
C SER A 52 12.73 14.45 -8.13
N ARG A 53 12.65 13.19 -7.67
CA ARG A 53 11.72 12.18 -8.19
C ARG A 53 10.29 12.36 -7.66
N CYS A 54 10.12 13.16 -6.61
CA CYS A 54 8.79 13.51 -6.10
C CYS A 54 8.20 14.61 -6.99
N HIS A 55 7.29 14.20 -7.88
CA HIS A 55 6.53 15.15 -8.66
C HIS A 55 5.55 15.90 -7.74
N ALA A 56 5.48 17.23 -7.82
CA ALA A 56 4.58 18.03 -6.99
C ALA A 56 3.11 17.57 -7.07
N SER A 57 2.71 17.02 -8.23
CA SER A 57 1.38 16.45 -8.48
C SER A 57 1.12 15.11 -7.79
N LEU A 58 2.16 14.37 -7.39
CA LEU A 58 2.05 13.09 -6.68
C LEU A 58 2.01 13.25 -5.16
N GLY A 59 2.29 14.46 -4.65
CA GLY A 59 2.34 14.74 -3.22
C GLY A 59 3.49 14.01 -2.53
N LYS A 60 3.20 13.48 -1.34
CA LYS A 60 4.18 12.87 -0.43
C LYS A 60 4.38 11.38 -0.73
N LEU A 61 5.61 10.95 -0.96
CA LEU A 61 5.94 9.54 -1.13
C LEU A 61 6.38 8.90 0.19
N PRO A 62 6.07 7.61 0.43
CA PRO A 62 6.52 6.91 1.64
C PRO A 62 8.05 6.84 1.70
N GLY A 63 8.62 7.14 2.86
CA GLY A 63 10.07 7.11 3.10
C GLY A 63 10.64 5.72 3.35
N VAL A 64 9.77 4.75 3.67
CA VAL A 64 10.13 3.41 4.13
C VAL A 64 9.10 2.37 3.68
N SER A 65 9.53 1.10 3.58
CA SER A 65 8.66 -0.02 3.18
C SER A 65 7.58 -0.34 4.22
N GLU A 66 7.82 -0.03 5.50
CA GLU A 66 6.91 -0.31 6.62
C GLU A 66 5.51 0.28 6.41
N VAL A 67 5.41 1.42 5.71
CA VAL A 67 4.13 2.03 5.33
C VAL A 67 3.36 1.14 4.35
N ILE A 68 4.07 0.58 3.36
CA ILE A 68 3.50 -0.30 2.34
C ILE A 68 3.15 -1.67 2.96
N GLU A 69 3.99 -2.18 3.85
CA GLU A 69 3.72 -3.41 4.61
C GLU A 69 2.48 -3.27 5.50
N SER A 70 2.35 -2.13 6.19
CA SER A 70 1.15 -1.79 6.97
C SER A 70 -0.10 -1.71 6.07
N LEU A 71 0.03 -1.13 4.88
CA LEU A 71 -1.06 -1.08 3.89
C LEU A 71 -1.49 -2.47 3.44
N PHE A 72 -0.55 -3.37 3.16
CA PHE A 72 -0.87 -4.78 2.85
C PHE A 72 -1.53 -5.49 4.03
N GLY A 73 -1.09 -5.21 5.26
CA GLY A 73 -1.75 -5.71 6.48
C GLY A 73 -3.21 -5.26 6.58
N LYS A 74 -3.49 -3.97 6.31
CA LYS A 74 -4.86 -3.44 6.23
C LYS A 74 -5.65 -4.11 5.10
N GLY A 75 -5.04 -4.30 3.94
CA GLY A 75 -5.63 -5.01 2.80
C GLY A 75 -6.06 -6.42 3.15
N LYS A 76 -5.20 -7.22 3.79
CA LYS A 76 -5.54 -8.57 4.28
C LYS A 76 -6.69 -8.55 5.28
N ARG A 77 -6.74 -7.55 6.17
CA ARG A 77 -7.85 -7.39 7.13
C ARG A 77 -9.17 -7.06 6.42
N LEU A 78 -9.12 -6.23 5.38
CA LEU A 78 -10.27 -5.95 4.51
C LEU A 78 -10.72 -7.22 3.76
N GLU A 79 -9.79 -8.02 3.24
CA GLU A 79 -10.07 -9.28 2.53
C GLU A 79 -10.70 -10.33 3.44
N GLY A 80 -10.22 -10.48 4.69
CA GLY A 80 -10.79 -11.40 5.67
C GLY A 80 -12.28 -11.16 5.97
N GLN A 81 -12.77 -9.93 5.76
CA GLN A 81 -14.19 -9.54 5.86
C GLN A 81 -14.97 -9.73 4.55
N GLN A 82 -14.29 -9.95 3.42
CA GLN A 82 -14.87 -9.97 2.07
C GLN A 82 -14.43 -11.21 1.27
N SER A 83 -14.14 -12.31 1.95
CA SER A 83 -13.61 -13.58 1.39
C SER A 83 -14.40 -14.21 0.23
N ARG A 84 -15.55 -13.64 -0.14
CA ARG A 84 -16.43 -14.06 -1.23
C ARG A 84 -16.26 -13.24 -2.52
N SER A 85 -15.68 -12.04 -2.44
CA SER A 85 -15.41 -11.14 -3.55
C SER A 85 -13.91 -11.13 -3.80
N GLY A 86 -13.46 -11.32 -5.03
CA GLY A 86 -12.03 -11.40 -5.34
C GLY A 86 -11.26 -10.14 -4.91
N PHE A 87 -10.02 -10.34 -4.43
CA PHE A 87 -9.08 -9.30 -3.98
C PHE A 87 -8.98 -8.08 -4.91
N THR A 88 -9.14 -8.30 -6.22
CA THR A 88 -9.08 -7.29 -7.29
C THR A 88 -10.03 -6.10 -7.08
N ALA A 89 -11.25 -6.34 -6.58
CA ALA A 89 -12.20 -5.25 -6.32
C ALA A 89 -11.83 -4.43 -5.06
N GLN A 90 -11.10 -5.04 -4.13
CA GLN A 90 -10.65 -4.38 -2.89
C GLN A 90 -9.35 -3.60 -3.04
N LEU A 91 -8.65 -3.72 -4.17
CA LEU A 91 -7.41 -2.98 -4.42
C LEU A 91 -7.63 -1.46 -4.36
N LEU A 92 -8.72 -0.96 -4.96
CA LEU A 92 -9.08 0.45 -4.89
C LEU A 92 -9.46 0.89 -3.47
N ALA A 93 -10.09 0.01 -2.70
CA ALA A 93 -10.39 0.27 -1.29
C ALA A 93 -9.09 0.35 -0.44
N MET A 94 -8.07 -0.44 -0.77
CA MET A 94 -6.74 -0.30 -0.16
C MET A 94 -6.11 1.05 -0.53
N ALA A 95 -6.16 1.47 -1.79
CA ALA A 95 -5.67 2.78 -2.20
C ALA A 95 -6.40 3.92 -1.47
N ALA A 96 -7.70 3.78 -1.24
CA ALA A 96 -8.47 4.76 -0.45
C ALA A 96 -8.03 4.84 1.02
N CYS A 97 -7.38 3.81 1.58
CA CYS A 97 -6.93 3.82 2.98
C CYS A 97 -5.74 4.76 3.24
N VAL A 98 -5.06 5.25 2.20
CA VAL A 98 -3.92 6.17 2.34
C VAL A 98 -4.24 7.61 1.97
N VAL A 99 -5.46 7.88 1.50
CA VAL A 99 -5.91 9.25 1.25
C VAL A 99 -6.54 9.86 2.49
N ASN A 100 -6.48 11.19 2.61
CA ASN A 100 -7.27 11.90 3.60
C ASN A 100 -8.72 11.99 3.11
N ILE A 101 -9.60 11.15 3.66
CA ILE A 101 -11.01 11.11 3.26
C ILE A 101 -11.74 12.29 3.93
N THR A 102 -12.20 13.24 3.11
CA THR A 102 -13.06 14.35 3.55
C THR A 102 -14.45 14.25 2.90
N GLU A 103 -15.44 14.96 3.44
CA GLU A 103 -16.80 14.97 2.88
C GLU A 103 -16.80 15.54 1.45
N GLU A 104 -15.99 16.57 1.20
CA GLU A 104 -15.85 17.19 -0.11
C GLU A 104 -15.25 16.22 -1.13
N LEU A 105 -14.21 15.48 -0.74
CA LEU A 105 -13.58 14.47 -1.59
C LEU A 105 -14.57 13.36 -1.95
N ILE A 106 -15.37 12.91 -0.99
CA ILE A 106 -16.41 11.89 -1.23
C ILE A 106 -17.45 12.43 -2.21
N GLY A 107 -17.91 13.68 -2.01
CA GLY A 107 -18.88 14.33 -2.88
C GLY A 107 -18.37 14.47 -4.32
N GLU A 108 -17.13 14.93 -4.49
CA GLU A 108 -16.48 15.05 -5.80
C GLU A 108 -16.28 13.68 -6.46
N ALA A 109 -15.86 12.66 -5.70
CA ALA A 109 -15.68 11.31 -6.21
C ALA A 109 -17.01 10.72 -6.73
N PHE A 110 -18.11 10.90 -5.98
CA PHE A 110 -19.43 10.44 -6.42
C PHE A 110 -19.96 11.21 -7.63
N ALA A 111 -19.62 12.49 -7.78
CA ALA A 111 -20.01 13.30 -8.93
C ALA A 111 -19.19 12.97 -10.19
N SER A 112 -17.92 12.58 -10.02
CA SER A 112 -16.98 12.40 -11.13
C SER A 112 -16.86 10.95 -11.63
N VAL A 113 -17.01 9.96 -10.75
CA VAL A 113 -16.76 8.55 -11.07
C VAL A 113 -17.98 7.69 -10.81
N SER A 114 -18.49 7.06 -11.86
CA SER A 114 -19.57 6.08 -11.75
C SER A 114 -19.05 4.68 -11.38
N THR A 115 -19.93 3.83 -10.86
CA THR A 115 -19.61 2.41 -10.61
C THR A 115 -19.24 1.65 -11.88
N ALA A 116 -19.82 2.03 -13.03
CA ALA A 116 -19.48 1.47 -14.33
C ALA A 116 -18.03 1.81 -14.71
N SER A 117 -17.63 3.07 -14.53
CA SER A 117 -16.25 3.53 -14.79
C SER A 117 -15.22 2.74 -13.97
N VAL A 118 -15.55 2.41 -12.72
CA VAL A 118 -14.69 1.57 -11.86
C VAL A 118 -14.58 0.14 -12.40
N SER A 119 -15.69 -0.46 -12.85
CA SER A 119 -15.71 -1.81 -13.43
C SER A 119 -14.91 -1.89 -14.73
N ASP A 120 -15.03 -0.88 -15.58
CA ASP A 120 -14.30 -0.79 -16.84
C ASP A 120 -12.79 -0.66 -16.58
N TRP A 121 -12.40 0.22 -15.65
CA TRP A 121 -11.01 0.36 -15.22
C TRP A 121 -10.42 -0.95 -14.67
N GLN A 122 -11.18 -1.67 -13.84
CA GLN A 122 -10.76 -2.97 -13.31
C GLN A 122 -10.50 -3.98 -14.43
N THR A 123 -11.39 -4.03 -15.42
CA THR A 123 -11.27 -4.94 -16.56
C THR A 123 -10.06 -4.59 -17.42
N GLU A 124 -9.83 -3.30 -17.68
CA GLU A 124 -8.71 -2.81 -18.49
C GLU A 124 -7.35 -3.01 -17.80
N LYS A 125 -7.23 -2.67 -16.52
CA LYS A 125 -5.94 -2.62 -15.81
C LYS A 125 -5.55 -3.91 -15.12
N LEU A 126 -6.52 -4.66 -14.59
CA LEU A 126 -6.26 -5.84 -13.76
C LEU A 126 -6.60 -7.14 -14.49
N GLY A 127 -7.46 -7.08 -15.50
CA GLY A 127 -7.88 -8.24 -16.28
C GLY A 127 -8.76 -9.21 -15.48
N PRO A 128 -9.08 -10.38 -16.07
CA PRO A 128 -9.89 -11.40 -15.42
C PRO A 128 -9.19 -11.98 -14.18
N SER A 129 -9.93 -12.05 -13.05
CA SER A 129 -9.42 -12.66 -11.82
C SER A 129 -9.26 -14.18 -11.96
N VAL A 130 -8.41 -14.78 -11.12
CA VAL A 130 -8.26 -16.25 -11.03
C VAL A 130 -9.61 -16.92 -10.75
N GLN A 131 -10.46 -16.29 -9.93
CA GLN A 131 -11.83 -16.73 -9.68
C GLN A 131 -12.67 -16.66 -10.96
N SER A 132 -12.56 -15.60 -11.75
CA SER A 132 -13.25 -15.47 -13.05
C SER A 132 -12.87 -16.61 -14.00
N HIS A 133 -11.58 -16.91 -14.11
CA HIS A 133 -11.09 -18.07 -14.87
C HIS A 133 -11.65 -19.39 -14.35
N ARG A 134 -11.62 -19.62 -13.03
CA ARG A 134 -12.19 -20.84 -12.43
C ARG A 134 -13.68 -20.97 -12.66
N CYS A 135 -14.44 -19.88 -12.58
CA CYS A 135 -15.87 -19.90 -12.81
C CYS A 135 -16.20 -20.22 -14.28
N ARG A 136 -15.44 -19.64 -15.21
CA ARG A 136 -15.55 -19.91 -16.65
C ARG A 136 -15.21 -21.36 -16.98
N ASP A 137 -14.13 -21.87 -16.42
CA ASP A 137 -13.55 -23.16 -16.82
C ASP A 137 -14.14 -24.36 -16.02
N LEU A 138 -14.59 -24.15 -14.77
CA LEU A 138 -15.07 -25.22 -13.88
C LEU A 138 -16.57 -25.13 -13.51
N GLY A 139 -17.26 -24.08 -13.96
CA GLY A 139 -18.67 -23.82 -13.65
C GLY A 139 -18.91 -23.17 -12.27
N ARG A 140 -19.91 -22.27 -12.21
CA ARG A 140 -20.18 -21.35 -11.07
C ARG A 140 -20.33 -22.02 -9.69
N LYS A 141 -20.76 -23.28 -9.63
CA LYS A 141 -20.99 -24.02 -8.36
C LYS A 141 -19.70 -24.32 -7.57
N ARG A 142 -18.56 -24.46 -8.24
CA ARG A 142 -17.25 -24.78 -7.61
C ARG A 142 -16.39 -23.56 -7.28
N CYS A 143 -16.89 -22.37 -7.62
CA CYS A 143 -16.17 -21.11 -7.53
C CYS A 143 -16.31 -20.44 -6.15
N GLN A 144 -17.28 -20.89 -5.34
CA GLN A 144 -17.58 -20.35 -4.01
C GLN A 144 -17.16 -21.24 -2.84
N GLU A 145 -16.55 -22.41 -3.08
CA GLU A 145 -16.07 -23.28 -2.00
C GLU A 145 -14.77 -22.70 -1.41
N PRO A 146 -14.75 -22.30 -0.13
CA PRO A 146 -13.53 -21.86 0.52
C PRO A 146 -12.58 -23.05 0.70
N ALA A 147 -11.27 -22.80 0.58
CA ALA A 147 -10.22 -23.81 0.72
C ALA A 147 -10.08 -24.42 2.14
N HIS A 148 -10.99 -24.11 3.08
CA HIS A 148 -10.86 -24.49 4.49
C HIS A 148 -11.72 -25.70 4.92
N GLU A 149 -12.44 -26.35 4.02
CA GLU A 149 -13.28 -27.51 4.36
C GLU A 149 -12.79 -28.81 3.72
N LYS A 150 -11.58 -29.23 4.09
CA LYS A 150 -11.13 -30.62 3.89
C LYS A 150 -10.53 -31.23 5.15
N LYS A 151 -11.32 -31.34 6.21
CA LYS A 151 -11.18 -32.42 7.20
C LYS A 151 -12.54 -32.84 7.75
N ARG A 152 -13.36 -33.49 6.93
CA ARG A 152 -14.40 -34.40 7.45
C ARG A 152 -13.76 -35.77 7.65
N VAL A 153 -13.18 -35.98 8.83
CA VAL A 153 -12.82 -37.33 9.29
C VAL A 153 -14.12 -38.15 9.29
N LYS A 154 -14.14 -39.25 8.52
CA LYS A 154 -15.27 -40.19 8.51
C LYS A 154 -15.37 -40.81 9.92
N PRO A 155 -16.58 -40.89 10.53
CA PRO A 155 -16.72 -41.61 11.79
C PRO A 155 -16.39 -43.09 11.55
N SER A 156 -15.50 -43.61 12.39
CA SER A 156 -15.17 -45.03 12.47
C SER A 156 -16.46 -45.81 12.74
N SER A 157 -16.84 -46.67 11.81
CA SER A 157 -17.90 -47.65 12.00
C SER A 157 -17.52 -48.54 13.19
N ALA A 158 -18.28 -48.42 14.28
CA ALA A 158 -18.30 -49.43 15.33
C ALA A 158 -18.82 -50.73 14.71
N LYS A 159 -17.98 -51.77 14.74
CA LYS A 159 -18.41 -53.15 14.58
C LYS A 159 -18.87 -53.65 15.95
N ASP A 160 -19.99 -54.38 15.92
CA ASP A 160 -20.46 -55.25 16.99
C ASP A 160 -19.37 -56.23 17.46
#